data_AF-A0A5C7R1D9-F1
#
_entry.id   AF-A0A5C7R1D9-F1
#
_cell.length_a   1.000
_cell.length_b   1.000
_cell.length_c   1.000
_cell.angle_alpha   90.00
_cell.angle_beta   90.00
_cell.angle_gamma   90.00
#
_symmetry.space_group_name_H-M   'P 1'
#
loop_
_entity.id
_entity.type
_entity.pdbx_description
1 polymer ?
#
loop_
_entity_poly.entity_id
_entity_poly.type
_entity_poly.pdbx_seq_one_letter_code
_entity_poly.pdbx_strand_id
1 'polypeptide(L)'
;MALFLAAIGFGLWGLWTTVISPDDDPNKVAELRRRNERLSQDVSTLRRSDQISREANRDLQRTLAERDEEIAGLRADIAFYERFVGATGQRRGLSVHDLEMRLQNGDVWHFVATLTQNLNRGAVNSGRLTLSMEGTRNDRLERLSWSSLRKQNNAPGLGYSFKYFQQVEGEVMLPAGFKPLRVTVRLVPAGGSTAEQSFPWPDTLH
;
A
#
# COMPACT_ATOMS: atom_id res chain seq x y z
N MET A 1 -79.81 20.07 73.35
CA MET A 1 -79.36 20.83 72.16
C MET A 1 -77.84 21.05 72.11
N ALA A 2 -77.11 20.99 73.24
CA ALA A 2 -75.65 21.20 73.27
C ALA A 2 -74.80 20.06 72.67
N LEU A 3 -75.28 18.81 72.70
CA LEU A 3 -74.53 17.65 72.19
C LEU A 3 -74.45 17.57 70.65
N PHE A 4 -75.38 18.21 69.93
CA PHE A 4 -75.40 18.14 68.47
C PHE A 4 -74.41 19.11 67.81
N LEU A 5 -74.10 20.23 68.48
CA LEU A 5 -73.11 21.21 68.00
C LEU A 5 -71.67 20.70 68.17
N ALA A 6 -71.40 19.92 69.22
CA ALA A 6 -70.09 19.33 69.45
C ALA A 6 -69.72 18.29 68.38
N ALA A 7 -70.70 17.50 67.90
CA ALA A 7 -70.49 16.50 66.86
C ALA A 7 -70.20 17.13 65.48
N ILE A 8 -70.85 18.25 65.16
CA ILE A 8 -70.58 18.99 63.91
C ILE A 8 -69.20 19.65 63.96
N GLY A 9 -68.79 20.18 65.12
CA GLY A 9 -67.45 20.72 65.33
C GLY A 9 -66.35 19.67 65.14
N PHE A 10 -66.56 18.44 65.62
CA PHE A 10 -65.58 17.36 65.47
C PHE A 10 -65.54 16.77 64.05
N GLY A 11 -66.70 16.67 63.38
CA GLY A 11 -66.77 16.24 61.98
C GLY A 11 -66.14 17.25 61.02
N LEU A 12 -66.34 18.55 61.26
CA LEU A 12 -65.67 19.62 60.52
C LEU A 12 -64.18 19.71 60.84
N TRP A 13 -63.76 19.45 62.08
CA TRP A 13 -62.33 19.39 62.44
C TRP A 13 -61.61 18.22 61.75
N GLY A 14 -62.21 17.03 61.75
CA GLY A 14 -61.66 15.85 61.08
C GLY A 14 -61.53 16.04 59.57
N LEU A 15 -62.57 16.58 58.92
CA LEU A 15 -62.55 16.83 57.46
C LEU A 15 -61.57 17.93 57.04
N TRP A 16 -61.29 18.91 57.90
CA TRP A 16 -60.33 19.97 57.56
C TRP A 16 -58.87 19.48 57.59
N THR A 17 -58.55 18.51 58.46
CA THR A 17 -57.19 17.94 58.53
C THR A 17 -56.82 17.03 57.35
N THR A 18 -57.81 16.38 56.72
CA THR A 18 -57.57 15.45 55.62
C THR A 18 -57.56 16.11 54.24
N VAL A 19 -58.21 17.27 54.08
CA VAL A 19 -58.30 17.98 52.78
C VAL A 19 -57.21 19.05 52.62
N ILE A 20 -56.56 19.47 53.71
CA ILE A 20 -55.45 20.43 53.69
C ILE A 20 -54.21 19.76 54.29
N SER A 21 -53.73 18.72 53.61
CA SER A 21 -52.33 18.32 53.71
C SER A 21 -51.81 18.28 52.28
N PRO A 22 -51.31 19.39 51.73
CA PRO A 22 -50.43 19.25 50.58
C PRO A 22 -49.25 18.42 51.09
N ASP A 23 -48.99 17.25 50.50
CA ASP A 23 -47.72 16.53 50.62
C ASP A 23 -46.58 17.35 49.94
N ASP A 24 -46.59 18.67 50.12
CA ASP A 24 -45.49 19.60 49.87
C ASP A 24 -44.49 19.41 51.01
N ASP A 25 -43.90 18.22 51.09
CA ASP A 25 -42.65 18.06 51.83
C ASP A 25 -41.59 18.79 51.00
N PRO A 26 -41.14 19.99 51.44
CA PRO A 26 -40.20 20.80 50.66
C PRO A 26 -38.89 20.04 50.39
N ASN A 27 -38.56 19.05 51.23
CA ASN A 27 -37.40 18.19 51.04
C ASN A 27 -37.58 17.25 49.85
N LYS A 28 -38.78 16.67 49.67
CA LYS A 28 -39.09 15.76 48.56
C LYS A 28 -39.13 16.50 47.22
N VAL A 29 -39.70 17.71 47.20
CA VAL A 29 -39.68 18.58 46.01
C VAL A 29 -38.25 18.99 45.66
N ALA A 30 -37.43 19.33 46.65
CA ALA A 30 -36.02 19.65 46.44
C ALA A 30 -35.20 18.46 45.92
N GLU A 31 -35.44 17.25 46.44
CA GLU A 31 -34.80 16.02 45.98
C GLU A 31 -35.17 15.70 44.52
N LEU A 32 -36.46 15.77 44.19
CA LEU A 32 -36.94 15.55 42.82
C LEU A 32 -36.35 16.57 41.83
N ARG A 33 -36.24 17.84 42.23
CA ARG A 33 -35.57 18.88 41.43
C ARG A 33 -34.09 18.56 41.19
N ARG A 34 -33.34 18.22 42.24
CA ARG A 34 -31.93 17.80 42.11
C ARG A 34 -31.76 16.58 41.21
N ARG A 35 -32.67 15.62 41.29
CA ARG A 35 -32.65 14.42 40.43
C ARG A 35 -32.96 14.77 38.98
N ASN A 36 -33.89 15.68 38.73
CA ASN A 36 -34.22 16.15 37.39
C ASN A 36 -33.06 16.95 36.76
N GLU A 37 -32.39 17.80 37.55
CA GLU A 37 -31.19 18.54 37.11
C GLU A 37 -30.06 17.57 36.74
N ARG A 38 -29.78 16.57 37.58
CA ARG A 38 -28.78 15.53 37.29
C ARG A 38 -29.11 14.75 36.01
N LEU A 39 -30.35 14.25 35.90
CA LEU A 39 -30.79 13.52 34.70
C LEU A 39 -30.72 14.39 33.44
N SER A 40 -31.06 15.68 33.54
CA SER A 40 -30.97 16.61 32.41
C SER A 40 -29.51 16.84 31.99
N GLN A 41 -28.60 16.94 32.95
CA GLN A 41 -27.16 17.05 32.70
C GLN A 41 -26.59 15.76 32.08
N ASP A 42 -27.02 14.60 32.55
CA ASP A 42 -26.63 13.30 31.99
C ASP A 42 -27.12 13.14 30.56
N VAL A 43 -28.38 13.49 30.28
CA VAL A 43 -28.95 13.45 28.92
C VAL A 43 -28.20 14.41 27.99
N SER A 44 -27.86 15.61 28.45
CA SER A 44 -27.06 16.57 27.67
C SER A 44 -25.68 15.99 27.33
N THR A 45 -25.03 15.38 28.31
CA THR A 45 -23.70 14.75 28.16
C THR A 45 -23.76 13.57 27.19
N LEU A 46 -24.75 12.69 27.34
CA LEU A 46 -24.96 11.53 26.48
C LEU A 46 -25.27 11.95 25.04
N ARG A 47 -26.15 12.95 24.83
CA ARG A 47 -26.45 13.49 23.50
C ARG A 47 -25.21 14.05 22.81
N ARG A 48 -24.36 14.77 23.56
CA ARG A 48 -23.10 15.30 23.04
C ARG A 48 -22.12 14.18 22.68
N SER A 49 -21.98 13.16 23.54
CA SER A 49 -21.14 11.99 23.27
C SER A 49 -21.57 11.21 22.02
N ASP A 50 -22.88 11.01 21.88
CA ASP A 50 -23.50 10.33 20.75
C ASP A 50 -23.34 11.14 19.44
N GLN A 51 -23.44 12.46 19.50
CA GLN A 51 -23.12 13.33 18.37
C GLN A 51 -21.65 13.22 17.97
N ILE A 52 -20.72 13.31 18.92
CA ILE A 52 -19.27 13.17 18.66
C ILE A 52 -18.96 11.81 18.04
N SER A 53 -19.58 10.74 18.56
CA SER A 53 -19.37 9.38 18.05
C SER A 53 -19.87 9.22 16.62
N ARG A 54 -21.02 9.81 16.28
CA ARG A 54 -21.52 9.81 14.88
C ARG A 54 -20.64 10.61 13.95
N GLU A 55 -20.13 11.76 14.38
CA GLU A 55 -19.23 12.60 13.60
C GLU A 55 -17.89 11.89 13.35
N ALA A 56 -17.28 11.34 14.41
CA ALA A 56 -16.07 10.54 14.31
C ALA A 56 -16.25 9.34 13.38
N ASN A 57 -17.38 8.64 13.44
CA ASN A 57 -17.64 7.51 12.56
C ASN A 57 -17.80 7.95 11.09
N ARG A 58 -18.44 9.09 10.82
CA ARG A 58 -18.53 9.66 9.46
C ARG A 58 -17.16 10.06 8.92
N ASP A 59 -16.32 10.66 9.75
CA ASP A 59 -14.95 11.04 9.37
C ASP A 59 -14.09 9.80 9.11
N LEU A 60 -14.22 8.74 9.91
CA LEU A 60 -13.57 7.46 9.67
C LEU A 60 -14.03 6.84 8.35
N GLN A 61 -15.33 6.84 8.07
CA GLN A 61 -15.88 6.34 6.80
C GLN A 61 -15.37 7.15 5.60
N ARG A 62 -15.31 8.49 5.71
CA ARG A 62 -14.76 9.35 4.66
C ARG A 62 -13.28 9.05 4.41
N THR A 63 -12.49 8.95 5.49
CA THR A 63 -11.06 8.62 5.40
C THR A 63 -10.85 7.26 4.74
N LEU A 64 -11.65 6.25 5.10
CA LEU A 64 -11.57 4.92 4.47
C LEU A 64 -11.87 5.00 2.97
N ALA A 65 -12.90 5.74 2.56
CA ALA A 65 -13.24 5.92 1.15
C ALA A 65 -12.11 6.63 0.38
N GLU A 66 -11.54 7.70 0.93
CA GLU A 66 -10.41 8.42 0.33
C GLU A 66 -9.18 7.51 0.17
N ARG A 67 -8.90 6.66 1.18
CA ARG A 67 -7.80 5.69 1.10
C ARG A 67 -8.07 4.57 0.11
N ASP A 68 -9.30 4.08 0.02
CA ASP A 68 -9.67 3.07 -0.97
C ASP A 68 -9.55 3.63 -2.39
N GLU A 69 -9.90 4.90 -2.61
CA GLU A 69 -9.70 5.59 -3.88
C GLU A 69 -8.21 5.78 -4.20
N GLU A 70 -7.39 6.19 -3.23
CA GLU A 70 -5.93 6.28 -3.39
C GLU A 70 -5.32 4.90 -3.73
N ILE A 71 -5.73 3.84 -3.04
CA ILE A 71 -5.30 2.47 -3.33
C ILE A 71 -5.74 2.05 -4.73
N ALA A 72 -6.97 2.38 -5.14
CA ALA A 72 -7.47 2.07 -6.47
C ALA A 72 -6.68 2.82 -7.56
N GLY A 73 -6.37 4.10 -7.33
CA GLY A 73 -5.51 4.91 -8.19
C GLY A 73 -4.10 4.32 -8.33
N LEU A 74 -3.44 4.03 -7.21
CA LEU A 74 -2.10 3.42 -7.20
C LEU A 74 -2.10 2.04 -7.87
N ARG A 75 -3.15 1.22 -7.68
CA ARG A 75 -3.30 -0.07 -8.38
C ARG A 75 -3.51 0.11 -9.87
N ALA A 76 -4.28 1.11 -10.29
CA ALA A 76 -4.47 1.43 -11.70
C ALA A 76 -3.17 1.91 -12.35
N ASP A 77 -2.40 2.75 -11.65
CA ASP A 77 -1.09 3.21 -12.10
C ASP A 77 -0.11 2.03 -12.24
N ILE A 78 -0.02 1.14 -11.24
CA ILE A 78 0.79 -0.07 -11.33
C ILE A 78 0.34 -0.95 -12.50
N ALA A 79 -0.96 -1.18 -12.68
CA ALA A 79 -1.48 -1.98 -13.79
C ALA A 79 -1.20 -1.33 -15.16
N PHE A 80 -1.19 0.00 -15.22
CA PHE A 80 -0.80 0.76 -16.41
C PHE A 80 0.70 0.61 -16.70
N TYR A 81 1.56 0.77 -15.69
CA TYR A 81 2.99 0.52 -15.80
C TYR A 81 3.31 -0.95 -16.14
N GLU A 82 2.59 -1.92 -15.58
CA GLU A 82 2.70 -3.33 -15.93
C GLU A 82 2.25 -3.60 -17.37
N ARG A 83 1.25 -2.88 -17.90
CA ARG A 83 0.81 -3.04 -19.29
C ARG A 83 1.78 -2.38 -20.28
N PHE A 84 2.41 -1.27 -19.91
CA PHE A 84 3.27 -0.49 -20.79
C PHE A 84 4.75 -0.91 -20.71
N VAL A 85 5.22 -1.33 -19.54
CA VAL A 85 6.61 -1.79 -19.27
C VAL A 85 6.66 -3.31 -19.07
N GLY A 86 5.58 -3.93 -18.61
CA GLY A 86 5.55 -5.28 -18.03
C GLY A 86 4.94 -6.40 -18.89
N ALA A 87 4.96 -6.32 -20.22
CA ALA A 87 4.82 -7.55 -21.03
C ALA A 87 5.92 -8.61 -20.71
N THR A 88 6.94 -8.25 -19.91
CA THR A 88 8.01 -9.16 -19.43
C THR A 88 8.09 -9.28 -17.91
N GLY A 89 7.28 -8.55 -17.13
CA GLY A 89 7.48 -8.30 -15.69
C GLY A 89 6.63 -9.12 -14.72
N GLN A 90 6.20 -10.33 -15.09
CA GLN A 90 5.48 -11.23 -14.18
C GLN A 90 6.20 -11.32 -12.83
N ARG A 91 5.47 -11.28 -11.70
CA ARG A 91 5.89 -11.46 -10.29
C ARG A 91 6.97 -12.54 -10.08
N ARG A 92 8.21 -12.25 -10.47
CA ARG A 92 9.34 -13.18 -10.43
C ARG A 92 10.09 -12.92 -9.14
N GLY A 93 10.38 -14.00 -8.41
CA GLY A 93 11.22 -13.93 -7.22
C GLY A 93 12.66 -13.54 -7.52
N LEU A 94 13.08 -13.58 -8.78
CA LEU A 94 14.41 -13.22 -9.29
C LEU A 94 14.26 -12.10 -10.33
N SER A 95 15.05 -11.04 -10.21
CA SER A 95 15.01 -9.87 -11.07
C SER A 95 16.39 -9.28 -11.35
N VAL A 96 16.47 -8.47 -12.40
CA VAL A 96 17.60 -7.57 -12.66
C VAL A 96 17.16 -6.20 -12.17
N HIS A 97 17.82 -5.70 -11.13
CA HIS A 97 17.50 -4.40 -10.55
C HIS A 97 18.02 -3.27 -11.42
N ASP A 98 19.25 -3.42 -11.90
CA ASP A 98 19.95 -2.38 -12.66
C ASP A 98 20.93 -2.99 -13.66
N LEU A 99 21.22 -2.23 -14.71
CA LEU A 99 22.22 -2.55 -15.73
C LEU A 99 23.00 -1.28 -16.11
N GLU A 100 24.27 -1.28 -15.77
CA GLU A 100 25.21 -0.25 -16.22
C GLU A 100 25.98 -0.74 -17.45
N MET A 101 26.13 0.15 -18.44
CA MET A 101 26.96 -0.09 -19.63
C MET A 101 28.00 1.03 -19.73
N ARG A 102 29.29 0.67 -19.82
CA ARG A 102 30.39 1.63 -19.94
C ARG A 102 31.26 1.28 -21.13
N LEU A 103 31.54 2.26 -21.97
CA LEU A 103 32.49 2.08 -23.07
C LEU A 103 33.90 1.94 -22.47
N GLN A 104 34.59 0.85 -22.80
CA GLN A 104 35.93 0.60 -22.30
C GLN A 104 36.97 1.00 -23.34
N ASN A 105 36.93 0.41 -24.54
CA ASN A 105 37.85 0.69 -25.64
C ASN A 105 37.24 0.29 -26.99
N GLY A 106 37.32 1.17 -27.99
CA GLY A 106 36.84 0.89 -29.35
C GLY A 106 35.36 0.51 -29.36
N ASP A 107 35.07 -0.76 -29.66
CA ASP A 107 33.71 -1.30 -29.67
C ASP A 107 33.39 -2.21 -28.47
N VAL A 108 34.26 -2.25 -27.46
CA VAL A 108 34.11 -3.06 -26.25
C VAL A 108 33.41 -2.27 -25.16
N TRP A 109 32.32 -2.85 -24.67
CA TRP A 109 31.51 -2.33 -23.58
C TRP A 109 31.61 -3.25 -22.38
N HIS A 110 31.99 -2.70 -21.25
CA HIS A 110 31.89 -3.34 -19.96
C HIS A 110 30.47 -3.15 -19.42
N PHE A 111 29.90 -4.18 -18.82
CA PHE A 111 28.59 -4.10 -18.19
C PHE A 111 28.63 -4.61 -16.76
N VAL A 112 27.78 -4.02 -15.92
CA VAL A 112 27.52 -4.47 -14.55
C VAL A 112 26.02 -4.64 -14.39
N ALA A 113 25.57 -5.87 -14.17
CA ALA A 113 24.17 -6.18 -13.91
C ALA A 113 23.96 -6.48 -12.43
N THR A 114 23.11 -5.72 -11.76
CA THR A 114 22.76 -5.94 -10.35
C THR A 114 21.55 -6.87 -10.27
N LEU A 115 21.77 -8.10 -9.82
CA LEU A 115 20.74 -9.12 -9.68
C LEU A 115 20.17 -9.10 -8.26
N THR A 116 18.86 -9.23 -8.13
CA THR A 116 18.17 -9.23 -6.84
C THR A 116 17.16 -10.37 -6.76
N GLN A 117 16.93 -10.84 -5.53
CA GLN A 117 15.90 -11.84 -5.23
C GLN A 117 15.01 -11.34 -4.10
N ASN A 118 13.71 -11.65 -4.20
CA ASN A 118 12.76 -11.40 -3.12
C ASN A 118 13.10 -12.23 -1.88
N LEU A 119 13.19 -11.56 -0.73
CA LEU A 119 13.49 -12.12 0.59
C LEU A 119 12.63 -13.34 0.98
N ASN A 120 11.40 -13.42 0.47
CA ASN A 120 10.45 -14.50 0.78
C ASN A 120 10.95 -15.91 0.40
N ARG A 121 11.99 -16.05 -0.42
CA ARG A 121 12.49 -17.37 -0.86
C ARG A 121 13.69 -17.91 -0.10
N GLY A 122 14.43 -17.09 0.66
CA GLY A 122 15.51 -17.49 1.61
C GLY A 122 16.64 -18.42 1.12
N ALA A 123 16.53 -19.00 -0.08
CA ALA A 123 17.41 -19.99 -0.66
C ALA A 123 18.37 -19.34 -1.67
N VAL A 124 19.53 -19.97 -1.85
CA VAL A 124 20.47 -19.55 -2.89
C VAL A 124 19.86 -19.78 -4.27
N ASN A 125 19.88 -18.75 -5.10
CA ASN A 125 19.54 -18.82 -6.51
C ASN A 125 20.81 -18.84 -7.33
N SER A 126 20.92 -19.81 -8.24
CA SER A 126 22.06 -19.92 -9.15
C SER A 126 21.56 -20.12 -10.57
N GLY A 127 22.39 -19.77 -11.54
CA GLY A 127 22.01 -19.85 -12.94
C GLY A 127 23.01 -19.19 -13.86
N ARG A 128 22.53 -18.80 -15.04
CA ARG A 128 23.30 -18.09 -16.05
C ARG A 128 22.61 -16.81 -16.49
N LEU A 129 23.41 -15.79 -16.73
CA LEU A 129 23.02 -14.52 -17.32
C LEU A 129 23.49 -14.46 -18.77
N THR A 130 22.61 -14.01 -19.66
CA THR A 130 22.97 -13.63 -21.03
C THR A 130 22.39 -12.27 -21.37
N LEU A 131 23.03 -11.58 -22.31
CA LEU A 131 22.54 -10.32 -22.88
C LEU A 131 22.08 -10.53 -24.32
N SER A 132 21.08 -9.75 -24.72
CA SER A 132 20.75 -9.49 -26.12
C SER A 132 20.55 -8.00 -26.30
N MET A 133 20.82 -7.51 -27.51
CA MET A 133 20.78 -6.08 -27.78
C MET A 133 20.01 -5.81 -29.06
N GLU A 134 19.09 -4.86 -29.00
CA GLU A 134 18.33 -4.39 -30.15
C GLU A 134 18.85 -3.02 -30.56
N GLY A 135 18.91 -2.80 -31.85
CA GLY A 135 19.41 -1.56 -32.40
C GLY A 135 19.17 -1.48 -33.90
N THR A 136 19.86 -0.55 -34.54
CA THR A 136 19.85 -0.41 -36.00
C THR A 136 21.26 -0.55 -36.56
N ARG A 137 21.39 -1.19 -37.73
CA ARG A 137 22.60 -1.18 -38.55
C ARG A 137 22.18 -0.96 -40.00
N ASN A 138 22.82 -0.02 -40.69
CA ASN A 138 22.47 0.35 -42.06
C ASN A 138 20.95 0.62 -42.21
N ASP A 139 20.39 1.37 -41.25
CA ASP A 139 18.97 1.74 -41.17
C ASP A 139 17.98 0.57 -41.10
N ARG A 140 18.45 -0.63 -40.74
CA ARG A 140 17.61 -1.81 -40.47
C ARG A 140 17.67 -2.20 -39.01
N LEU A 141 16.51 -2.54 -38.46
CA LEU A 141 16.43 -3.11 -37.11
C LEU A 141 17.15 -4.45 -37.07
N GLU A 142 18.08 -4.60 -36.14
CA GLU A 142 18.88 -5.79 -35.92
C GLU A 142 18.87 -6.12 -34.42
N ARG A 143 18.78 -7.42 -34.10
CA ARG A 143 18.92 -7.93 -32.73
C ARG A 143 20.17 -8.80 -32.64
N LEU A 144 21.12 -8.39 -31.82
CA LEU A 144 22.34 -9.13 -31.51
C LEU A 144 22.11 -10.11 -30.36
N SER A 145 22.47 -11.37 -30.59
CA SER A 145 22.44 -12.42 -29.57
C SER A 145 23.67 -12.36 -28.66
N TRP A 146 23.62 -13.07 -27.52
CA TRP A 146 24.78 -13.23 -26.63
C TRP A 146 26.03 -13.74 -27.36
N SER A 147 25.88 -14.76 -28.21
CA SER A 147 27.00 -15.31 -28.99
C SER A 147 27.60 -14.29 -29.96
N SER A 148 26.75 -13.45 -30.57
CA SER A 148 27.19 -12.36 -31.44
C SER A 148 27.95 -11.29 -30.65
N LEU A 149 27.42 -10.89 -29.48
CA LEU A 149 28.03 -9.93 -28.57
C LEU A 149 29.36 -10.41 -27.98
N ARG A 150 29.53 -11.72 -27.81
CA ARG A 150 30.76 -12.35 -27.32
C ARG A 150 31.75 -12.74 -28.42
N LYS A 151 31.38 -12.57 -29.70
CA LYS A 151 32.15 -13.06 -30.86
C LYS A 151 32.58 -14.53 -30.74
N GLN A 152 31.72 -15.36 -30.15
CA GLN A 152 31.99 -16.77 -29.88
C GLN A 152 30.73 -17.60 -30.11
N ASN A 153 30.83 -18.61 -30.98
CA ASN A 153 29.75 -19.58 -31.18
C ASN A 153 29.49 -20.36 -29.89
N ASN A 154 28.21 -20.50 -29.53
CA ASN A 154 27.77 -21.15 -28.28
C ASN A 154 28.44 -20.58 -27.02
N ALA A 155 28.71 -19.26 -27.00
CA ALA A 155 29.25 -18.58 -25.84
C ALA A 155 28.44 -18.93 -24.58
N PRO A 156 29.07 -19.44 -23.50
CA PRO A 156 28.36 -19.73 -22.27
C PRO A 156 27.86 -18.42 -21.64
N GLY A 157 26.68 -18.46 -21.02
CA GLY A 157 26.22 -17.35 -20.18
C GLY A 157 27.08 -17.21 -18.92
N LEU A 158 27.10 -16.02 -18.34
CA LEU A 158 27.84 -15.75 -17.12
C LEU A 158 27.16 -16.40 -15.92
N GLY A 159 27.91 -17.17 -15.13
CA GLY A 159 27.38 -17.81 -13.93
C GLY A 159 27.05 -16.79 -12.85
N TYR A 160 25.95 -17.01 -12.14
CA TYR A 160 25.63 -16.30 -10.89
C TYR A 160 25.20 -17.30 -9.81
N SER A 161 25.38 -16.92 -8.55
CA SER A 161 24.93 -17.69 -7.39
C SER A 161 24.85 -16.79 -6.16
N PHE A 162 23.64 -16.47 -5.72
CA PHE A 162 23.43 -15.52 -4.62
C PHE A 162 22.15 -15.79 -3.84
N LYS A 163 22.11 -15.33 -2.58
CA LYS A 163 20.92 -15.42 -1.72
C LYS A 163 20.04 -14.16 -1.77
N TYR A 164 20.68 -12.98 -1.81
CA TYR A 164 19.99 -11.68 -1.73
C TYR A 164 20.22 -10.86 -2.99
N PHE A 165 21.49 -10.55 -3.28
CA PHE A 165 21.89 -9.84 -4.48
C PHE A 165 23.29 -10.27 -4.91
N GLN A 166 23.63 -10.00 -6.17
CA GLN A 166 24.96 -10.13 -6.73
C GLN A 166 25.10 -9.20 -7.92
N GLN A 167 26.27 -8.56 -8.04
CA GLN A 167 26.67 -7.90 -9.28
C GLN A 167 27.37 -8.92 -10.19
N VAL A 168 26.91 -9.01 -11.43
CA VAL A 168 27.50 -9.85 -12.47
C VAL A 168 28.05 -8.94 -13.53
N GLU A 169 29.33 -9.07 -13.78
CA GLU A 169 30.06 -8.18 -14.69
C GLU A 169 30.59 -8.95 -15.89
N GLY A 170 30.72 -8.26 -17.01
CA GLY A 170 31.31 -8.83 -18.20
C GLY A 170 31.54 -7.80 -19.29
N GLU A 171 31.98 -8.31 -20.44
CA GLU A 171 32.26 -7.49 -21.61
C GLU A 171 31.44 -7.98 -22.80
N VAL A 172 31.00 -7.05 -23.63
CA VAL A 172 30.38 -7.33 -24.92
C VAL A 172 31.00 -6.44 -25.98
N MET A 173 31.06 -6.94 -27.22
CA MET A 173 31.56 -6.20 -28.34
C MET A 173 30.44 -5.92 -29.34
N LEU A 174 30.25 -4.64 -29.66
CA LEU A 174 29.30 -4.25 -30.68
C LEU A 174 29.98 -4.30 -32.04
N PRO A 175 29.40 -4.92 -33.07
CA PRO A 175 30.03 -4.87 -34.38
C PRO A 175 29.80 -3.50 -35.01
N ALA A 176 30.77 -3.03 -35.81
CA ALA A 176 30.79 -1.68 -36.35
C ALA A 176 29.47 -1.24 -37.03
N GLY A 177 29.13 0.04 -36.87
CA GLY A 177 27.92 0.65 -37.45
C GLY A 177 26.60 0.24 -36.79
N PHE A 178 26.62 -0.53 -35.72
CA PHE A 178 25.43 -0.84 -34.92
C PHE A 178 25.15 0.28 -33.92
N LYS A 179 23.94 0.84 -33.98
CA LYS A 179 23.42 1.83 -33.05
C LYS A 179 22.45 1.15 -32.08
N PRO A 180 22.87 0.84 -30.86
CA PRO A 180 22.02 0.18 -29.88
C PRO A 180 20.88 1.09 -29.42
N LEU A 181 19.73 0.48 -29.13
CA LEU A 181 18.54 1.15 -28.63
C LEU A 181 18.09 0.57 -27.29
N ARG A 182 18.24 -0.75 -27.11
CA ARG A 182 17.76 -1.46 -25.93
C ARG A 182 18.63 -2.67 -25.63
N VAL A 183 18.93 -2.90 -24.35
CA VAL A 183 19.60 -4.11 -23.87
C VAL A 183 18.59 -4.95 -23.10
N THR A 184 18.55 -6.25 -23.36
CA THR A 184 17.75 -7.19 -22.59
C THR A 184 18.64 -8.19 -21.87
N VAL A 185 18.52 -8.22 -20.55
CA VAL A 185 19.19 -9.17 -19.67
C VAL A 185 18.27 -10.36 -19.45
N ARG A 186 18.79 -11.56 -19.72
CA ARG A 186 18.07 -12.82 -19.54
C ARG A 186 18.76 -13.67 -18.48
N LEU A 187 18.02 -14.00 -17.44
CA LEU A 187 18.43 -14.89 -16.36
C LEU A 187 17.79 -16.26 -16.56
N VAL A 188 18.63 -17.28 -16.67
CA VAL A 188 18.24 -18.68 -16.75
C VAL A 188 18.67 -19.35 -15.45
N PRO A 189 17.78 -19.44 -14.44
CA PRO A 189 18.10 -20.11 -13.19
C PRO A 189 18.28 -21.62 -13.39
N ALA A 190 19.04 -22.25 -12.51
CA ALA A 190 19.18 -23.71 -12.47
C ALA A 190 17.84 -24.42 -12.19
N GLY A 191 16.91 -23.74 -11.52
CA GLY A 191 15.54 -24.19 -11.30
C GLY A 191 14.55 -23.02 -11.21
N GLY A 192 13.34 -23.22 -11.73
CA GLY A 192 12.28 -22.20 -11.79
C GLY A 192 12.16 -21.54 -13.17
N SER A 193 11.43 -20.43 -13.23
CA SER A 193 11.14 -19.71 -14.47
C SER A 193 12.27 -18.73 -14.83
N THR A 194 12.58 -18.62 -16.12
CA THR A 194 13.47 -17.57 -16.63
C THR A 194 12.94 -16.18 -16.31
N ALA A 195 13.85 -15.25 -16.01
CA ALA A 195 13.55 -13.84 -15.83
C ALA A 195 14.22 -13.02 -16.93
N GLU A 196 13.49 -12.06 -17.49
CA GLU A 196 13.98 -11.17 -18.54
C GLU A 196 13.59 -9.74 -18.20
N GLN A 197 14.56 -8.84 -18.30
CA GLN A 197 14.38 -7.42 -18.06
C GLN A 197 15.07 -6.63 -19.18
N SER A 198 14.36 -5.67 -19.75
CA SER A 198 14.88 -4.80 -20.79
C SER A 198 15.16 -3.40 -20.23
N PHE A 199 16.28 -2.83 -20.63
CA PHE A 199 16.75 -1.51 -20.25
C PHE A 199 16.98 -0.69 -21.52
N PRO A 200 16.58 0.60 -21.55
CA PRO A 200 16.97 1.48 -22.64
C PRO A 200 18.50 1.55 -22.73
N TRP A 201 19.04 1.70 -23.93
CA TRP A 201 20.46 2.01 -24.07
C TRP A 201 20.72 3.36 -23.40
N PRO A 202 21.80 3.51 -22.60
CA PRO A 202 22.10 4.81 -21.99
C PRO A 202 22.35 5.83 -23.11
N ASP A 203 21.46 6.81 -23.23
CA ASP A 203 21.53 7.89 -24.22
C ASP A 203 22.72 8.84 -24.00
N THR A 204 23.46 8.68 -22.90
CA THR A 204 24.52 9.61 -22.48
C THR A 204 25.91 9.04 -22.69
N LEU A 205 26.47 9.27 -23.88
CA LEU A 205 27.89 9.59 -24.00
C LEU A 205 28.04 11.07 -23.59
N HIS A 206 28.45 11.31 -22.35
CA HIS A 206 29.04 12.58 -21.95
C HIS A 206 30.53 12.38 -21.73
#